data_AF-A0A7C5N2D5-F1
#
_entry.id   AF-A0A7C5N2D5-F1
#
_cell.length_a   1.000
_cell.length_b   1.000
_cell.length_c   1.000
_cell.angle_alpha   90.00
_cell.angle_beta   90.00
_cell.angle_gamma   90.00
#
_symmetry.space_group_name_H-M   'P 1'
#
loop_
_entity.id
_entity.type
_entity.pdbx_description
1 polymer ?
#
loop_
_entity_poly.entity_id
_entity_poly.type
_entity_poly.pdbx_seq_one_letter_code
_entity_poly.pdbx_strand_id
1 'polypeptide(L)'
;GSILLPSRLKKALEQKFGGVACVPLGVLGHELDLASQVQNQKIINCVVESAFFKAEGDKATPFIKVKNGLATACCQVFGGTAFIAFSLAPNTTEDLPQELGSIIQREAGKHGLNACVVVNAHNSINGTVDSKQAFEALEAAAKACLEKIDSIDKRPFKIGAATIMPEPFGLAEGMGPGGITVLVVEVGGQKAAYVIFDGNNMVSGLREKILSALQTIGVDEGEVFTTDTHSVNAVTLNARGYHPIGEIMDQEKLIEYVKKAAHTALASLGPAKVGFRNVTVQNVKVIGQDALEKLCLLPDMVIRRAKRVVVPLFAVISLLLMLFLLWV
;
A
#
# COMPACT_ATOMS: atom_id res chain seq x y z
N GLY A 1 8.98 -14.20 5.26
CA GLY A 1 8.12 -13.46 4.34
C GLY A 1 7.55 -12.26 5.06
N SER A 2 7.37 -11.16 4.33
CA SER A 2 6.65 -9.96 4.74
C SER A 2 5.14 -10.18 4.86
N ILE A 3 4.63 -11.33 4.40
CA ILE A 3 3.22 -11.73 4.53
C ILE A 3 2.68 -11.43 5.93
N LEU A 4 1.54 -10.74 5.98
CA LEU A 4 0.84 -10.29 7.20
C LEU A 4 1.59 -9.25 8.04
N LEU A 5 2.73 -8.70 7.60
CA LEU A 5 3.42 -7.64 8.33
C LEU A 5 2.48 -6.45 8.63
N PRO A 6 1.74 -5.88 7.66
CA PRO A 6 0.87 -4.73 7.92
C PRO A 6 -0.18 -5.01 9.00
N SER A 7 -0.93 -6.11 8.87
CA SER A 7 -2.00 -6.46 9.81
C SER A 7 -1.49 -6.89 11.19
N ARG A 8 -0.35 -7.60 11.26
CA ARG A 8 0.28 -7.95 12.55
C ARG A 8 0.85 -6.72 13.25
N LEU A 9 1.48 -5.80 12.51
CA LEU A 9 1.99 -4.56 13.07
C LEU A 9 0.85 -3.66 13.57
N LYS A 10 -0.21 -3.50 12.76
CA LYS A 10 -1.45 -2.83 13.18
C LYS A 10 -1.96 -3.41 14.49
N LYS A 11 -2.21 -4.72 14.54
CA LYS A 11 -2.72 -5.40 15.74
C LYS A 11 -1.82 -5.19 16.95
N ALA A 12 -0.50 -5.28 16.79
CA ALA A 12 0.45 -5.10 17.89
C ALA A 12 0.43 -3.67 18.45
N LEU A 13 0.34 -2.65 17.58
CA LEU A 13 0.22 -1.25 17.98
C LEU A 13 -1.10 -0.99 18.72
N GLU A 14 -2.22 -1.50 18.19
CA GLU A 14 -3.54 -1.31 18.81
C GLU A 14 -3.64 -1.99 20.18
N GLN A 15 -3.10 -3.22 20.30
CA GLN A 15 -3.03 -3.92 21.58
C GLN A 15 -2.16 -3.19 22.61
N LYS A 16 -1.07 -2.55 22.17
CA LYS A 16 -0.15 -1.84 23.07
C LYS A 16 -0.67 -0.48 23.52
N PHE A 17 -1.33 0.26 22.63
CA PHE A 17 -1.66 1.67 22.85
C PHE A 17 -3.16 1.98 22.95
N GLY A 18 -4.05 1.02 22.68
CA GLY A 18 -5.50 1.18 22.86
C GLY A 18 -6.16 2.16 21.88
N GLY A 19 -5.61 2.32 20.67
CA GLY A 19 -6.11 3.21 19.62
C GLY A 19 -6.30 2.50 18.29
N VAL A 20 -6.43 3.27 17.21
CA VAL A 20 -6.49 2.78 15.83
C VAL A 20 -5.13 2.93 15.15
N ALA A 21 -4.65 1.89 14.48
CA ALA A 21 -3.43 1.93 13.70
C ALA A 21 -3.67 1.58 12.22
N CYS A 22 -2.85 2.14 11.35
CA CYS A 22 -2.79 1.77 9.93
C CYS A 22 -1.33 1.67 9.48
N VAL A 23 -1.05 0.82 8.50
CA VAL A 23 0.30 0.54 8.00
C VAL A 23 0.26 0.61 6.46
N PRO A 24 0.19 1.82 5.87
CA PRO A 24 0.18 1.96 4.42
C PRO A 24 1.54 1.56 3.82
N LEU A 25 1.54 1.21 2.53
CA LEU A 25 2.73 0.74 1.83
C LEU A 25 3.73 1.89 1.60
N GLY A 26 5.01 1.66 1.91
CA GLY A 26 6.10 2.57 1.56
C GLY A 26 6.55 2.43 0.09
N VAL A 27 7.51 3.23 -0.35
CA VAL A 27 8.11 3.09 -1.70
C VAL A 27 9.31 2.13 -1.65
N LEU A 28 9.02 0.83 -1.53
CA LEU A 28 10.01 -0.24 -1.45
C LEU A 28 9.68 -1.32 -2.50
N GLY A 29 10.68 -2.04 -3.00
CA GLY A 29 10.48 -3.20 -3.86
C GLY A 29 10.61 -4.53 -3.11
N HIS A 30 10.21 -5.61 -3.77
CA HIS A 30 10.21 -6.98 -3.22
C HIS A 30 11.60 -7.50 -2.83
N GLU A 31 12.69 -6.89 -3.31
CA GLU A 31 14.06 -7.24 -2.88
C GLU A 31 14.26 -7.05 -1.37
N LEU A 32 13.47 -6.18 -0.74
CA LEU A 32 13.49 -5.92 0.70
C LEU A 32 12.51 -6.76 1.49
N ASP A 33 11.83 -7.72 0.86
CA ASP A 33 10.94 -8.61 1.58
C ASP A 33 11.68 -9.40 2.66
N LEU A 34 11.05 -9.53 3.83
CA LEU A 34 11.66 -10.18 4.97
C LEU A 34 11.83 -11.68 4.71
N ALA A 35 13.04 -12.20 4.92
CA ALA A 35 13.37 -13.59 4.60
C ALA A 35 12.57 -14.61 5.43
N SER A 36 12.08 -14.24 6.63
CA SER A 36 11.34 -15.16 7.50
C SER A 36 10.36 -14.45 8.44
N GLN A 37 9.45 -15.20 9.06
CA GLN A 37 8.52 -14.65 10.07
C GLN A 37 9.24 -14.22 11.36
N VAL A 38 10.45 -14.74 11.63
CA VAL A 38 11.29 -14.25 12.74
C VAL A 38 11.77 -12.83 12.47
N GLN A 39 12.17 -12.53 11.23
CA GLN A 39 12.52 -11.17 10.82
C GLN A 39 11.30 -10.24 10.89
N ASN A 40 10.13 -10.73 10.47
CA ASN A 40 8.85 -10.02 10.61
C ASN A 40 8.58 -9.61 12.07
N GLN A 41 8.66 -10.56 13.01
CA GLN A 41 8.45 -10.26 14.42
C GLN A 41 9.49 -9.28 14.98
N LYS A 42 10.73 -9.34 14.51
CA LYS A 42 11.80 -8.40 14.91
C LYS A 42 11.46 -6.96 14.51
N ILE A 43 10.95 -6.74 13.29
CA ILE A 43 10.46 -5.42 12.85
C ILE A 43 9.31 -4.96 13.75
N ILE A 44 8.30 -5.82 13.96
CA ILE A 44 7.13 -5.49 14.77
C ILE A 44 7.53 -5.05 16.18
N ASN A 45 8.38 -5.82 16.87
CA ASN A 45 8.81 -5.49 18.22
C ASN A 45 9.53 -4.14 18.26
N CYS A 46 10.47 -3.91 17.34
CA CYS A 46 11.24 -2.66 17.31
C CYS A 46 10.35 -1.44 17.04
N VAL A 47 9.39 -1.55 16.13
CA VAL A 47 8.43 -0.45 15.84
C VAL A 47 7.53 -0.19 17.04
N VAL A 48 6.97 -1.22 17.67
CA VAL A 48 6.09 -1.09 18.84
C VAL A 48 6.82 -0.46 20.03
N GLU A 49 8.06 -0.90 20.30
CA GLU A 49 8.91 -0.30 21.34
C GLU A 49 9.24 1.17 21.04
N SER A 50 9.57 1.46 19.79
CA SER A 50 9.94 2.82 19.36
C SER A 50 8.76 3.78 19.28
N ALA A 51 7.54 3.27 19.12
CA ALA A 51 6.30 4.06 19.11
C ALA A 51 5.98 4.67 20.49
N PHE A 52 6.65 4.23 21.57
CA PHE A 52 6.55 4.86 22.88
C PHE A 52 7.39 6.15 22.93
N PHE A 53 6.79 7.27 22.53
CA PHE A 53 7.38 8.60 22.67
C PHE A 53 6.29 9.67 22.75
N LYS A 54 6.68 10.88 23.17
CA LYS A 54 5.75 12.01 23.30
C LYS A 54 5.58 12.71 21.96
N ALA A 55 4.34 12.83 21.49
CA ALA A 55 3.97 13.67 20.37
C ALA A 55 3.88 15.15 20.80
N GLU A 56 4.46 16.06 20.01
CA GLU A 56 4.58 17.47 20.37
C GLU A 56 4.00 18.42 19.31
N GLY A 57 3.94 18.02 18.03
CA GLY A 57 3.36 18.86 16.99
C GLY A 57 1.85 18.98 17.17
N ASP A 58 1.31 20.19 17.11
CA ASP A 58 -0.12 20.46 17.30
C ASP A 58 -0.76 21.14 16.08
N LYS A 59 0.03 21.38 15.03
CA LYS A 59 -0.43 22.01 13.78
C LYS A 59 -0.18 21.13 12.57
N ALA A 60 -1.07 21.22 11.58
CA ALA A 60 -0.93 20.59 10.28
C ALA A 60 -1.37 21.55 9.17
N THR A 61 -0.97 21.31 7.92
CA THR A 61 -1.56 21.99 6.75
C THR A 61 -2.89 21.33 6.38
N PRO A 62 -3.78 22.02 5.65
CA PRO A 62 -4.80 21.36 4.84
C PRO A 62 -4.19 20.30 3.90
N PHE A 63 -5.03 19.38 3.46
CA PHE A 63 -4.69 18.37 2.47
C PHE A 63 -4.60 19.01 1.08
N ILE A 64 -3.50 18.73 0.38
CA ILE A 64 -3.21 19.24 -0.95
C ILE A 64 -3.18 18.08 -1.91
N LYS A 65 -3.80 18.26 -3.08
CA LYS A 65 -3.75 17.30 -4.18
C LYS A 65 -3.21 17.99 -5.43
N VAL A 66 -2.22 17.38 -6.05
CA VAL A 66 -1.72 17.79 -7.37
C VAL A 66 -1.86 16.61 -8.31
N LYS A 67 -2.53 16.83 -9.44
CA LYS A 67 -2.60 15.89 -10.55
C LYS A 67 -1.79 16.45 -11.70
N ASN A 68 -0.80 15.69 -12.17
CA ASN A 68 0.01 16.05 -13.32
C ASN A 68 0.03 14.88 -14.32
N GLY A 69 -0.68 15.06 -15.45
CA GLY A 69 -0.85 14.01 -16.44
C GLY A 69 -1.46 12.74 -15.81
N LEU A 70 -0.67 11.69 -15.76
CA LEU A 70 -1.07 10.37 -15.26
C LEU A 70 -0.84 10.16 -13.75
N ALA A 71 -0.15 11.08 -13.07
CA ALA A 71 0.22 10.97 -11.65
C ALA A 71 -0.63 11.88 -10.76
N THR A 72 -0.96 11.39 -9.58
CA THR A 72 -1.53 12.15 -8.47
C THR A 72 -0.59 12.05 -7.28
N ALA A 73 -0.19 13.22 -6.76
CA ALA A 73 0.48 13.36 -5.48
C ALA A 73 -0.48 14.05 -4.50
N CYS A 74 -0.65 13.45 -3.33
CA CYS A 74 -1.37 14.05 -2.22
C CYS A 74 -0.37 14.39 -1.12
N CYS A 75 -0.48 15.56 -0.49
CA CYS A 75 0.40 15.96 0.58
C CYS A 75 -0.32 16.63 1.74
N GLN A 76 0.10 16.30 2.95
CA GLN A 76 -0.25 17.03 4.16
C GLN A 76 0.98 17.09 5.09
N VAL A 77 1.27 18.26 5.65
CA VAL A 77 2.37 18.42 6.62
C VAL A 77 1.81 18.42 8.02
N PHE A 78 2.39 17.58 8.88
CA PHE A 78 2.08 17.49 10.29
C PHE A 78 3.30 17.92 11.11
N GLY A 79 3.20 19.04 11.83
CA GLY A 79 4.34 19.66 12.49
C GLY A 79 5.45 19.99 11.48
N GLY A 80 6.59 19.30 11.57
CA GLY A 80 7.72 19.42 10.64
C GLY A 80 7.83 18.30 9.61
N THR A 81 6.85 17.39 9.53
CA THR A 81 6.94 16.17 8.71
C THR A 81 5.90 16.20 7.60
N ALA A 82 6.33 16.08 6.35
CA ALA A 82 5.41 15.85 5.23
C ALA A 82 4.98 14.38 5.17
N PHE A 83 3.70 14.16 4.89
CA PHE A 83 3.16 12.89 4.41
C PHE A 83 2.80 13.09 2.94
N ILE A 84 3.43 12.32 2.04
CA ILE A 84 3.16 12.35 0.60
C ILE A 84 2.72 10.98 0.15
N ALA A 85 1.58 10.92 -0.55
CA ALA A 85 1.02 9.72 -1.13
C ALA A 85 0.98 9.80 -2.66
N PHE A 86 1.32 8.68 -3.31
CA PHE A 86 1.37 8.56 -4.76
C PHE A 86 0.32 7.60 -5.31
N SER A 87 -0.33 8.02 -6.39
CA SER A 87 -1.32 7.23 -7.10
C SER A 87 -1.22 7.51 -8.59
N LEU A 88 -1.26 6.47 -9.41
CA LEU A 88 -1.41 6.55 -10.87
C LEU A 88 -2.85 6.29 -11.31
N ALA A 89 -3.77 6.04 -10.36
CA ALA A 89 -5.17 5.80 -10.64
C ALA A 89 -5.77 6.88 -11.57
N PRO A 90 -6.58 6.47 -12.58
CA PRO A 90 -7.12 5.12 -12.78
C PRO A 90 -6.14 4.14 -13.46
N ASN A 91 -4.92 4.54 -13.80
CA ASN A 91 -3.92 3.59 -14.32
C ASN A 91 -3.36 2.71 -13.21
N THR A 92 -2.72 1.62 -13.59
CA THR A 92 -2.06 0.72 -12.65
C THR A 92 -1.03 1.45 -11.78
N THR A 93 -1.17 1.31 -10.45
CA THR A 93 -0.19 1.74 -9.45
C THR A 93 0.37 0.48 -8.79
N GLU A 94 1.56 0.07 -9.21
CA GLU A 94 2.34 -1.03 -8.63
C GLU A 94 3.45 -0.46 -7.74
N ASP A 95 4.40 -1.31 -7.34
CA ASP A 95 5.58 -0.90 -6.60
C ASP A 95 6.34 0.26 -7.27
N LEU A 96 6.70 1.23 -6.44
CA LEU A 96 7.43 2.41 -6.85
C LEU A 96 8.90 2.29 -6.44
N PRO A 97 9.85 2.76 -7.27
CA PRO A 97 11.27 2.62 -6.98
C PRO A 97 11.69 3.45 -5.77
N GLN A 98 12.58 2.88 -4.93
CA GLN A 98 13.11 3.53 -3.72
C GLN A 98 13.79 4.89 -4.00
N GLU A 99 14.36 5.04 -5.20
CA GLU A 99 14.99 6.28 -5.64
C GLU A 99 14.01 7.45 -5.62
N LEU A 100 12.73 7.21 -5.98
CA LEU A 100 11.69 8.23 -5.89
C LEU A 100 11.55 8.73 -4.45
N GLY A 101 11.45 7.83 -3.47
CA GLY A 101 11.38 8.19 -2.06
C GLY A 101 12.56 9.06 -1.60
N SER A 102 13.77 8.70 -2.02
CA SER A 102 15.00 9.42 -1.69
C SER A 102 15.04 10.83 -2.29
N ILE A 103 14.59 10.99 -3.55
CA ILE A 103 14.50 12.29 -4.23
C ILE A 103 13.49 13.18 -3.49
N ILE A 104 12.31 12.66 -3.18
CA ILE A 104 11.24 13.45 -2.55
C ILE A 104 11.58 13.81 -1.10
N GLN A 105 12.29 12.94 -0.38
CA GLN A 105 12.79 13.28 0.95
C GLN A 105 13.81 14.42 0.89
N ARG A 106 14.72 14.42 -0.09
CA ARG A 106 15.68 15.52 -0.29
C ARG A 106 14.97 16.81 -0.70
N GLU A 107 13.96 16.71 -1.55
CA GLU A 107 13.17 17.87 -1.98
C GLU A 107 12.45 18.50 -0.80
N ALA A 108 11.75 17.70 0.03
CA ALA A 108 11.07 18.19 1.23
C ALA A 108 12.00 18.97 2.17
N GLY A 109 13.27 18.55 2.27
CA GLY A 109 14.28 19.28 3.05
C GLY A 109 14.59 20.69 2.52
N LYS A 110 14.48 20.93 1.21
CA LYS A 110 14.64 22.28 0.61
C LYS A 110 13.51 23.23 1.03
N HIS A 111 12.35 22.69 1.36
CA HIS A 111 11.17 23.41 1.87
C HIS A 111 11.15 23.50 3.41
N GLY A 112 12.28 23.25 4.08
CA GLY A 112 12.41 23.40 5.54
C GLY A 112 11.69 22.32 6.35
N LEU A 113 11.36 21.18 5.74
CA LEU A 113 10.75 20.05 6.44
C LEU A 113 11.82 19.13 7.05
N ASN A 114 11.57 18.67 8.28
CA ASN A 114 12.49 17.81 9.02
C ASN A 114 12.50 16.38 8.48
N ALA A 115 11.37 15.93 7.94
CA ALA A 115 11.20 14.59 7.41
C ALA A 115 10.08 14.54 6.37
N CYS A 116 10.11 13.50 5.54
CA CYS A 116 9.08 13.20 4.56
C CYS A 116 8.78 11.69 4.61
N VAL A 117 7.52 11.35 4.83
CA VAL A 117 6.99 9.99 4.72
C VAL A 117 6.38 9.86 3.34
N VAL A 118 6.96 8.97 2.53
CA VAL A 118 6.52 8.73 1.15
C VAL A 118 5.78 7.39 1.09
N VAL A 119 4.55 7.43 0.59
CA VAL A 119 3.60 6.32 0.60
C VAL A 119 3.15 6.00 -0.81
N ASN A 120 3.17 4.71 -1.15
CA ASN A 120 2.52 4.20 -2.35
C ASN A 120 1.05 3.91 -2.03
N ALA A 121 0.12 4.51 -2.76
CA ALA A 121 -1.29 4.23 -2.56
C ALA A 121 -1.68 2.83 -3.01
N HIS A 122 -0.99 2.29 -4.03
CA HIS A 122 -1.17 0.92 -4.52
C HIS A 122 -2.66 0.57 -4.75
N ASN A 123 -3.42 1.51 -5.33
CA ASN A 123 -4.88 1.59 -5.24
C ASN A 123 -5.60 1.49 -6.59
N SER A 124 -4.95 0.93 -7.61
CA SER A 124 -5.53 0.77 -8.93
C SER A 124 -4.70 -0.23 -9.73
N ILE A 125 -5.37 -1.21 -10.35
CA ILE A 125 -4.76 -2.16 -11.29
C ILE A 125 -5.69 -2.38 -12.49
N ASN A 126 -5.15 -2.19 -13.70
CA ASN A 126 -5.86 -2.44 -14.96
C ASN A 126 -4.94 -2.88 -16.13
N GLY A 127 -3.66 -3.12 -15.89
CA GLY A 127 -2.70 -3.50 -16.94
C GLY A 127 -1.28 -3.04 -16.62
N THR A 128 -0.48 -2.83 -17.66
CA THR A 128 0.91 -2.35 -17.53
C THR A 128 0.97 -0.83 -17.67
N VAL A 129 1.92 -0.21 -16.97
CA VAL A 129 2.22 1.22 -17.07
C VAL A 129 3.69 1.40 -17.44
N ASP A 130 3.98 2.41 -18.26
CA ASP A 130 5.36 2.83 -18.54
C ASP A 130 5.99 3.37 -17.26
N SER A 131 6.93 2.60 -16.70
CA SER A 131 7.57 2.90 -15.42
C SER A 131 8.37 4.19 -15.45
N LYS A 132 8.98 4.54 -16.59
CA LYS A 132 9.77 5.76 -16.73
C LYS A 132 8.86 6.97 -16.76
N GLN A 133 7.82 6.93 -17.60
CA GLN A 133 6.85 8.02 -17.68
C GLN A 133 6.13 8.23 -16.34
N ALA A 134 5.81 7.14 -15.64
CA ALA A 134 5.21 7.19 -14.32
C ALA A 134 6.13 7.84 -13.28
N PHE A 135 7.41 7.46 -13.27
CA PHE A 135 8.40 8.04 -12.36
C PHE A 135 8.50 9.56 -12.53
N GLU A 136 8.70 10.03 -13.77
CA GLU A 136 8.85 11.46 -14.07
C GLU A 136 7.59 12.25 -13.67
N ALA A 137 6.40 11.68 -13.94
CA ALA A 137 5.13 12.32 -13.58
C ALA A 137 4.91 12.39 -12.06
N LEU A 138 5.26 11.33 -11.32
CA LEU A 138 5.17 11.27 -9.86
C LEU A 138 6.15 12.25 -9.20
N GLU A 139 7.40 12.30 -9.68
CA GLU A 139 8.40 13.24 -9.19
C GLU A 139 7.94 14.69 -9.40
N ALA A 140 7.43 15.01 -10.58
CA ALA A 140 6.92 16.35 -10.89
C ALA A 140 5.70 16.73 -10.02
N ALA A 141 4.76 15.80 -9.84
CA ALA A 141 3.58 16.04 -9.00
C ALA A 141 3.96 16.26 -7.52
N ALA A 142 4.93 15.51 -7.01
CA ALA A 142 5.44 15.64 -5.66
C ALA A 142 6.12 17.00 -5.42
N LYS A 143 6.99 17.44 -6.34
CA LYS A 143 7.65 18.75 -6.30
C LYS A 143 6.62 19.87 -6.26
N ALA A 144 5.64 19.83 -7.16
CA ALA A 144 4.56 20.80 -7.20
C ALA A 144 3.70 20.80 -5.91
N CYS A 145 3.52 19.64 -5.27
CA CYS A 145 2.87 19.57 -3.95
C CYS A 145 3.70 20.29 -2.87
N LEU A 146 5.01 20.03 -2.83
CA LEU A 146 5.93 20.64 -1.86
C LEU A 146 6.06 22.15 -2.05
N GLU A 147 6.14 22.63 -3.28
CA GLU A 147 6.13 24.07 -3.59
C GLU A 147 4.87 24.77 -3.09
N LYS A 148 3.69 24.13 -3.21
CA LYS A 148 2.43 24.70 -2.71
C LYS A 148 2.41 24.84 -1.18
N ILE A 149 3.06 23.92 -0.46
CA ILE A 149 3.07 23.90 1.01
C ILE A 149 3.74 25.15 1.57
N ASP A 150 4.74 25.71 0.90
CA ASP A 150 5.44 26.93 1.35
C ASP A 150 4.49 28.13 1.51
N SER A 151 3.37 28.12 0.77
CA SER A 151 2.35 29.18 0.81
C SER A 151 1.19 28.89 1.76
N ILE A 152 1.22 27.76 2.49
CA ILE A 152 0.09 27.26 3.26
C ILE A 152 0.40 27.26 4.75
N ASP A 153 -0.40 28.00 5.51
CA ASP A 153 -0.27 28.06 6.95
C ASP A 153 -0.65 26.74 7.63
N LYS A 154 0.17 26.35 8.60
CA LYS A 154 -0.14 25.24 9.52
C LYS A 154 -1.11 25.73 10.60
N ARG A 155 -2.16 24.95 10.88
CA ARG A 155 -3.22 25.27 11.85
C ARG A 155 -3.45 24.11 12.81
N PRO A 156 -3.99 24.36 14.01
CA PRO A 156 -4.45 23.27 14.88
C PRO A 156 -5.39 22.32 14.14
N PHE A 157 -5.28 21.03 14.45
CA PHE A 157 -5.99 19.99 13.73
C PHE A 157 -6.70 19.02 14.67
N LYS A 158 -7.71 18.36 14.13
CA LYS A 158 -8.39 17.25 14.80
C LYS A 158 -8.20 15.97 14.01
N ILE A 159 -8.24 14.84 14.71
CA ILE A 159 -8.22 13.50 14.12
C ILE A 159 -9.33 12.68 14.72
N GLY A 160 -9.99 11.89 13.87
CA GLY A 160 -10.83 10.79 14.28
C GLY A 160 -10.52 9.57 13.41
N ALA A 161 -10.74 8.38 13.94
CA ALA A 161 -10.33 7.14 13.27
C ALA A 161 -11.28 5.99 13.61
N ALA A 162 -11.45 5.08 12.66
CA ALA A 162 -12.19 3.84 12.89
C ALA A 162 -11.66 2.71 12.00
N THR A 163 -11.74 1.49 12.51
CA THR A 163 -11.53 0.28 11.71
C THR A 163 -12.83 -0.53 11.70
N ILE A 164 -13.17 -1.06 10.53
CA ILE A 164 -14.28 -2.00 10.35
C ILE A 164 -13.78 -3.28 9.69
N MET A 165 -14.30 -4.41 10.16
CA MET A 165 -14.06 -5.73 9.61
C MET A 165 -15.30 -6.13 8.82
N PRO A 166 -15.29 -6.06 7.48
CA PRO A 166 -16.46 -6.43 6.68
C PRO A 166 -16.70 -7.93 6.77
N GLU A 167 -17.81 -8.36 7.36
CA GLU A 167 -18.16 -9.79 7.51
C GLU A 167 -18.13 -10.60 6.20
N PRO A 168 -18.63 -10.10 5.04
CA PRO A 168 -18.68 -10.91 3.82
C PRO A 168 -17.36 -10.98 3.05
N PHE A 169 -16.31 -10.23 3.46
CA PHE A 169 -15.08 -10.11 2.69
C PHE A 169 -13.90 -10.64 3.50
N GLY A 170 -13.41 -11.83 3.13
CA GLY A 170 -12.23 -12.44 3.70
C GLY A 170 -11.10 -12.59 2.67
N LEU A 171 -10.17 -13.51 2.95
CA LEU A 171 -8.98 -13.72 2.12
C LEU A 171 -9.34 -14.12 0.68
N ALA A 172 -10.38 -14.94 0.52
CA ALA A 172 -10.85 -15.38 -0.79
C ALA A 172 -11.36 -14.21 -1.65
N GLU A 173 -11.99 -13.21 -1.03
CA GLU A 173 -12.48 -12.01 -1.70
C GLU A 173 -11.40 -10.95 -1.93
N GLY A 174 -10.21 -11.11 -1.32
CA GLY A 174 -9.10 -10.17 -1.42
C GLY A 174 -8.92 -9.24 -0.21
N MET A 175 -9.62 -9.49 0.89
CA MET A 175 -9.50 -8.73 2.15
C MET A 175 -8.65 -9.48 3.19
N GLY A 176 -7.59 -8.83 3.66
CA GLY A 176 -6.76 -9.29 4.76
C GLY A 176 -7.37 -9.05 6.15
N PRO A 177 -6.76 -9.61 7.21
CA PRO A 177 -7.29 -9.57 8.57
C PRO A 177 -7.21 -8.19 9.27
N GLY A 178 -6.70 -7.15 8.61
CA GLY A 178 -6.67 -5.77 9.07
C GLY A 178 -7.90 -4.94 8.67
N GLY A 179 -8.75 -5.45 7.78
CA GLY A 179 -10.00 -4.83 7.37
C GLY A 179 -9.83 -3.46 6.71
N ILE A 180 -10.80 -2.58 6.94
CA ILE A 180 -10.83 -1.21 6.38
C ILE A 180 -10.63 -0.22 7.52
N THR A 181 -9.59 0.59 7.45
CA THR A 181 -9.32 1.67 8.40
C THR A 181 -9.54 3.03 7.74
N VAL A 182 -10.34 3.89 8.36
CA VAL A 182 -10.54 5.26 7.92
C VAL A 182 -10.03 6.20 8.99
N LEU A 183 -9.09 7.09 8.61
CA LEU A 183 -8.62 8.21 9.41
C LEU A 183 -9.17 9.50 8.77
N VAL A 184 -9.76 10.39 9.56
CA VAL A 184 -10.19 11.71 9.10
C VAL A 184 -9.39 12.77 9.84
N VAL A 185 -8.79 13.68 9.08
CA VAL A 185 -8.02 14.82 9.58
C VAL A 185 -8.77 16.11 9.23
N GLU A 186 -9.10 16.92 10.24
CA GLU A 186 -9.73 18.23 10.05
C GLU A 186 -8.71 19.34 10.30
N VAL A 187 -8.47 20.18 9.29
CA VAL A 187 -7.58 21.36 9.38
C VAL A 187 -8.26 22.56 8.76
N GLY A 188 -8.49 23.61 9.57
CA GLY A 188 -9.07 24.86 9.06
C GLY A 188 -10.43 24.68 8.39
N GLY A 189 -11.24 23.72 8.85
CA GLY A 189 -12.56 23.40 8.30
C GLY A 189 -12.58 22.33 7.20
N GLN A 190 -11.44 22.07 6.54
CA GLN A 190 -11.33 21.00 5.55
C GLN A 190 -11.15 19.65 6.25
N LYS A 191 -11.96 18.65 5.87
CA LYS A 191 -11.87 17.26 6.31
C LYS A 191 -11.28 16.40 5.21
N ALA A 192 -10.12 15.81 5.49
CA ALA A 192 -9.45 14.89 4.59
C ALA A 192 -9.48 13.46 5.12
N ALA A 193 -9.94 12.50 4.31
CA ALA A 193 -9.97 11.09 4.69
C ALA A 193 -8.81 10.29 4.08
N TYR A 194 -8.20 9.45 4.91
CA TYR A 194 -7.26 8.41 4.49
C TYR A 194 -7.96 7.07 4.68
N VAL A 195 -8.25 6.36 3.59
CA VAL A 195 -8.93 5.06 3.62
C VAL A 195 -7.91 3.97 3.30
N ILE A 196 -7.62 3.09 4.25
CA ILE A 196 -6.64 2.02 4.11
C ILE A 196 -7.37 0.68 4.13
N PHE A 197 -7.22 -0.09 3.06
CA PHE A 197 -7.66 -1.47 2.96
C PHE A 197 -6.48 -2.40 3.25
N ASP A 198 -6.63 -3.34 4.19
CA ASP A 198 -5.71 -4.48 4.29
C ASP A 198 -5.98 -5.41 3.11
N GLY A 199 -5.29 -5.20 2.00
CA GLY A 199 -5.46 -5.90 0.73
C GLY A 199 -4.18 -5.77 -0.08
N ASN A 200 -4.13 -6.39 -1.26
CA ASN A 200 -2.97 -6.28 -2.14
C ASN A 200 -3.07 -5.01 -3.01
N ASN A 201 -3.95 -5.00 -4.00
CA ASN A 201 -4.23 -3.85 -4.87
C ASN A 201 -5.76 -3.62 -4.96
N MET A 202 -6.21 -2.66 -5.76
CA MET A 202 -7.62 -2.31 -5.93
C MET A 202 -7.99 -2.23 -7.41
N VAL A 203 -9.21 -2.63 -7.79
CA VAL A 203 -9.66 -2.51 -9.18
C VAL A 203 -9.75 -1.06 -9.62
N SER A 204 -9.29 -0.78 -10.84
CA SER A 204 -9.34 0.56 -11.42
C SER A 204 -10.76 1.16 -11.40
N GLY A 205 -10.87 2.44 -11.04
CA GLY A 205 -12.13 3.18 -10.92
C GLY A 205 -12.83 3.06 -9.57
N LEU A 206 -12.51 2.06 -8.74
CA LEU A 206 -13.13 1.94 -7.41
C LEU A 206 -12.65 3.04 -6.45
N ARG A 207 -11.38 3.43 -6.52
CA ARG A 207 -10.81 4.55 -5.77
C ARG A 207 -11.65 5.82 -5.92
N GLU A 208 -11.95 6.20 -7.16
CA GLU A 208 -12.75 7.40 -7.47
C GLU A 208 -14.16 7.29 -6.89
N LYS A 209 -14.82 6.13 -7.03
CA LYS A 209 -16.15 5.88 -6.45
C LYS A 209 -16.14 6.04 -4.93
N ILE A 210 -15.12 5.54 -4.24
CA ILE A 210 -14.96 5.67 -2.78
C ILE A 210 -14.81 7.14 -2.40
N LEU A 211 -13.92 7.88 -3.06
CA LEU A 211 -13.69 9.30 -2.76
C LEU A 211 -14.95 10.14 -3.01
N SER A 212 -15.66 9.91 -4.12
CA SER A 212 -16.94 10.57 -4.39
C SER A 212 -18.00 10.22 -3.35
N ALA A 213 -18.07 8.96 -2.89
CA ALA A 213 -19.01 8.56 -1.85
C ALA A 213 -18.72 9.25 -0.51
N LEU A 214 -17.46 9.46 -0.16
CA LEU A 214 -17.06 10.20 1.05
C LEU A 214 -17.44 11.69 0.99
N GLN A 215 -17.36 12.31 -0.20
CA GLN A 215 -17.82 13.68 -0.39
C GLN A 215 -19.31 13.86 -0.05
N THR A 216 -20.15 12.86 -0.34
CA THR A 216 -21.58 12.90 0.00
C THR A 216 -21.88 12.95 1.51
N ILE A 217 -20.90 12.66 2.36
CA ILE A 217 -21.03 12.66 3.82
C ILE A 217 -20.16 13.73 4.51
N GLY A 218 -19.68 14.72 3.75
CA GLY A 218 -19.00 15.90 4.30
C GLY A 218 -17.49 15.75 4.52
N VAL A 219 -16.85 14.82 3.80
CA VAL A 219 -15.40 14.72 3.64
C VAL A 219 -14.99 15.45 2.37
N ASP A 220 -14.17 16.48 2.47
CA ASP A 220 -13.84 17.37 1.35
C ASP A 220 -12.79 16.74 0.41
N GLU A 221 -11.76 16.14 1.01
CA GLU A 221 -10.61 15.58 0.32
C GLU A 221 -10.24 14.19 0.84
N GLY A 222 -9.33 13.51 0.16
CA GLY A 222 -8.81 12.25 0.64
C GLY A 222 -8.07 11.43 -0.40
N GLU A 223 -7.59 10.28 0.07
CA GLU A 223 -6.93 9.26 -0.73
C GLU A 223 -7.25 7.84 -0.20
N VAL A 224 -7.23 6.87 -1.10
CA VAL A 224 -7.45 5.45 -0.81
C VAL A 224 -6.15 4.68 -0.98
N PHE A 225 -5.87 3.76 -0.07
CA PHE A 225 -4.64 2.99 0.02
C PHE A 225 -4.96 1.51 0.16
N THR A 226 -4.09 0.66 -0.34
CA THR A 226 -3.94 -0.71 0.16
C THR A 226 -2.64 -0.84 0.94
N THR A 227 -2.54 -1.87 1.77
CA THR A 227 -1.33 -2.14 2.55
C THR A 227 -0.31 -3.01 1.80
N ASP A 228 -0.68 -3.52 0.62
CA ASP A 228 0.00 -4.61 -0.07
C ASP A 228 0.32 -5.81 0.84
N THR A 229 -0.72 -6.37 1.47
CA THR A 229 -0.60 -7.30 2.61
C THR A 229 0.07 -8.65 2.28
N HIS A 230 0.02 -9.05 1.01
CA HIS A 230 0.37 -10.38 0.46
C HIS A 230 -0.29 -11.58 1.14
N SER A 231 -1.08 -11.38 2.20
CA SER A 231 -1.84 -12.42 2.89
C SER A 231 -2.96 -13.03 2.06
N VAL A 232 -3.37 -12.31 1.01
CA VAL A 232 -4.37 -12.72 0.03
C VAL A 232 -3.74 -13.34 -1.21
N ASN A 233 -2.41 -13.44 -1.28
CA ASN A 233 -1.71 -14.01 -2.43
C ASN A 233 -1.74 -15.54 -2.39
N ALA A 234 -1.77 -16.14 -3.58
CA ALA A 234 -1.85 -17.59 -3.79
C ALA A 234 -3.07 -18.26 -3.12
N VAL A 235 -4.15 -17.51 -2.90
CA VAL A 235 -5.43 -18.04 -2.40
C VAL A 235 -6.38 -18.42 -3.53
N THR A 236 -6.12 -17.94 -4.76
CA THR A 236 -6.93 -18.26 -5.95
C THR A 236 -6.07 -18.75 -7.11
N LEU A 237 -6.70 -19.41 -8.08
CA LEU A 237 -6.05 -19.98 -9.28
C LEU A 237 -6.04 -19.02 -10.48
N ASN A 238 -6.38 -17.74 -10.27
CA ASN A 238 -6.36 -16.76 -11.35
C ASN A 238 -4.90 -16.36 -11.71
N ALA A 239 -4.73 -15.60 -12.79
CA ALA A 239 -3.39 -15.21 -13.28
C ALA A 239 -2.55 -14.43 -12.24
N ARG A 240 -3.20 -13.71 -11.31
CA ARG A 240 -2.54 -12.96 -10.24
C ARG A 240 -2.32 -13.78 -8.96
N GLY A 241 -3.03 -14.89 -8.79
CA GLY A 241 -3.11 -15.66 -7.55
C GLY A 241 -3.91 -14.99 -6.43
N TYR A 242 -4.56 -13.84 -6.69
CA TYR A 242 -5.39 -13.09 -5.74
C TYR A 242 -6.42 -12.22 -6.45
N HIS A 243 -7.42 -11.75 -5.71
CA HIS A 243 -8.40 -10.77 -6.19
C HIS A 243 -8.06 -9.38 -5.63
N PRO A 244 -7.84 -8.35 -6.47
CA PRO A 244 -7.78 -6.96 -6.00
C PRO A 244 -9.08 -6.57 -5.30
N ILE A 245 -8.99 -5.62 -4.37
CA ILE A 245 -10.15 -5.06 -3.67
C ILE A 245 -11.17 -4.57 -4.70
N GLY A 246 -12.40 -5.09 -4.60
CA GLY A 246 -13.49 -4.74 -5.50
C GLY A 246 -13.65 -5.59 -6.76
N GLU A 247 -12.80 -6.60 -7.00
CA GLU A 247 -12.89 -7.44 -8.20
C GLU A 247 -14.09 -8.40 -8.17
N ILE A 248 -14.24 -9.13 -7.07
CA ILE A 248 -15.34 -10.07 -6.85
C ILE A 248 -16.23 -9.65 -5.67
N MET A 249 -15.94 -8.50 -5.07
CA MET A 249 -16.76 -7.92 -3.99
C MET A 249 -17.90 -7.10 -4.59
N ASP A 250 -19.05 -7.11 -3.92
CA ASP A 250 -20.11 -6.12 -4.12
C ASP A 250 -19.55 -4.73 -3.76
N GLN A 251 -19.36 -3.88 -4.79
CA GLN A 251 -18.69 -2.59 -4.63
C GLN A 251 -19.56 -1.59 -3.88
N GLU A 252 -20.87 -1.63 -4.07
CA GLU A 252 -21.84 -0.81 -3.36
C GLU A 252 -21.78 -1.11 -1.86
N LYS A 253 -21.84 -2.39 -1.48
CA LYS A 253 -21.71 -2.82 -0.09
C LYS A 253 -20.34 -2.49 0.51
N LEU A 254 -19.28 -2.62 -0.27
CA LEU A 254 -17.93 -2.23 0.15
C LEU A 254 -17.86 -0.72 0.47
N ILE A 255 -18.45 0.12 -0.38
CA ILE A 255 -18.53 1.57 -0.17
C ILE A 255 -19.37 1.90 1.08
N GLU A 256 -20.45 1.16 1.34
CA GLU A 256 -21.23 1.32 2.59
C GLU A 256 -20.39 1.07 3.84
N TYR A 257 -19.53 0.04 3.84
CA TYR A 257 -18.59 -0.20 4.95
C TYR A 257 -17.60 0.95 5.12
N VAL A 258 -17.08 1.50 4.02
CA VAL A 258 -16.20 2.68 4.07
C VAL A 258 -16.94 3.88 4.67
N LYS A 259 -18.18 4.15 4.24
CA LYS A 259 -19.00 5.24 4.79
C LYS A 259 -19.28 5.05 6.28
N LYS A 260 -19.56 3.81 6.71
CA LYS A 260 -19.78 3.50 8.14
C LYS A 260 -18.53 3.75 8.99
N ALA A 261 -17.36 3.33 8.51
CA ALA A 261 -16.09 3.64 9.15
C ALA A 261 -15.81 5.15 9.17
N ALA A 262 -16.04 5.84 8.06
CA ALA A 262 -15.87 7.29 7.95
C ALA A 262 -16.80 8.06 8.89
N HIS A 263 -18.07 7.67 9.02
CA HIS A 263 -18.99 8.27 10.00
C HIS A 263 -18.49 8.11 11.43
N THR A 264 -17.95 6.93 11.78
CA THR A 264 -17.38 6.67 13.10
C THR A 264 -16.12 7.51 13.34
N ALA A 265 -15.26 7.65 12.32
CA ALA A 265 -14.10 8.53 12.36
C ALA A 265 -14.50 10.00 12.51
N LEU A 266 -15.49 10.49 11.75
CA LEU A 266 -16.00 11.85 11.86
C LEU A 266 -16.60 12.14 13.25
N ALA A 267 -17.36 11.19 13.80
CA ALA A 267 -17.95 11.33 15.13
C ALA A 267 -16.91 11.34 16.28
N SER A 268 -15.70 10.85 16.02
CA SER A 268 -14.60 10.80 17.00
C SER A 268 -13.55 11.90 16.80
N LEU A 269 -13.81 12.92 15.98
CA LEU A 269 -12.90 14.04 15.76
C LEU A 269 -12.60 14.79 17.07
N GLY A 270 -11.35 14.69 17.53
CA GLY A 270 -10.84 15.41 18.70
C GLY A 270 -9.52 16.13 18.39
N PRO A 271 -9.17 17.20 19.13
CA PRO A 271 -7.85 17.82 19.02
C PRO A 271 -6.74 16.79 19.18
N ALA A 272 -5.74 16.83 18.30
CA ALA A 272 -4.69 15.82 18.26
C ALA A 272 -3.28 16.43 18.29
N LYS A 273 -2.30 15.58 18.64
CA LYS A 273 -0.88 15.87 18.49
C LYS A 273 -0.25 14.86 17.53
N VAL A 274 0.81 15.28 16.87
CA VAL A 274 1.60 14.46 15.96
C VAL A 274 3.04 14.33 16.45
N GLY A 275 3.59 13.14 16.24
CA GLY A 275 4.98 12.83 16.44
C GLY A 275 5.49 12.00 15.26
N PHE A 276 6.76 12.19 14.91
CA PHE A 276 7.43 11.41 13.88
C PHE A 276 8.70 10.78 14.47
N ARG A 277 8.92 9.51 14.16
CA ARG A 277 10.14 8.80 14.54
C ARG A 277 10.60 7.92 13.39
N ASN A 278 11.87 8.05 13.03
CA ASN A 278 12.54 7.11 12.15
C ASN A 278 13.32 6.10 12.99
N VAL A 279 13.28 4.83 12.61
CA VAL A 279 13.85 3.72 13.38
C VAL A 279 14.57 2.78 12.42
N THR A 280 15.84 2.51 12.71
CA THR A 280 16.63 1.53 11.95
C THR A 280 16.69 0.21 12.70
N VAL A 281 16.09 -0.84 12.13
CA VAL A 281 16.18 -2.20 12.68
C VAL A 281 17.44 -2.88 12.15
N GLN A 282 18.45 -3.03 13.01
CA GLN A 282 19.74 -3.61 12.63
C GLN A 282 19.66 -5.12 12.37
N ASN A 283 20.54 -5.64 11.51
CA ASN A 283 20.70 -7.08 11.26
C ASN A 283 19.39 -7.77 10.84
N VAL A 284 18.67 -7.18 9.89
CA VAL A 284 17.46 -7.76 9.30
C VAL A 284 17.84 -8.50 8.02
N LYS A 285 17.39 -9.75 7.90
CA LYS A 285 17.59 -10.54 6.69
C LYS A 285 16.40 -10.35 5.74
N VAL A 286 16.69 -9.90 4.53
CA VAL A 286 15.74 -9.77 3.42
C VAL A 286 16.03 -10.80 2.33
N ILE A 287 15.15 -10.92 1.33
CA ILE A 287 15.36 -11.80 0.16
C ILE A 287 16.64 -11.37 -0.58
N GLY A 288 16.76 -10.07 -0.86
CA GLY A 288 17.86 -9.51 -1.64
C GLY A 288 17.68 -9.69 -3.14
N GLN A 289 18.19 -8.72 -3.91
CA GLN A 289 18.00 -8.65 -5.36
C GLN A 289 18.50 -9.92 -6.08
N ASP A 290 19.72 -10.36 -5.80
CA ASP A 290 20.30 -11.56 -6.44
C ASP A 290 19.47 -12.83 -6.23
N ALA A 291 18.88 -12.99 -5.05
CA ALA A 291 18.05 -14.15 -4.75
C ALA A 291 16.70 -14.05 -5.47
N LEU A 292 16.11 -12.86 -5.51
CA LEU A 292 14.87 -12.59 -6.23
C LEU A 292 15.02 -12.84 -7.73
N GLU A 293 16.10 -12.34 -8.36
CA GLU A 293 16.40 -12.57 -9.77
C GLU A 293 16.54 -14.08 -10.07
N LYS A 294 17.26 -14.82 -9.22
CA LYS A 294 17.40 -16.27 -9.36
C LYS A 294 16.06 -16.99 -9.26
N LEU A 295 15.19 -16.59 -8.32
CA LEU A 295 13.85 -17.16 -8.17
C LEU A 295 13.00 -16.94 -9.43
N CYS A 296 13.04 -15.75 -10.02
CA CYS A 296 12.33 -15.42 -11.26
C CYS A 296 12.79 -16.27 -12.46
N LEU A 297 14.06 -16.71 -12.47
CA LEU A 297 14.60 -17.55 -13.54
C LEU A 297 14.29 -19.06 -13.37
N LEU A 298 13.85 -19.50 -12.18
CA LEU A 298 13.59 -20.92 -11.91
C LEU A 298 12.53 -21.54 -12.84
N PRO A 299 11.37 -20.91 -13.10
CA PRO A 299 10.36 -21.50 -13.99
C PRO A 299 10.93 -21.77 -15.39
N ASP A 300 11.67 -20.82 -15.96
CA ASP A 300 12.30 -20.97 -17.28
C ASP A 300 13.36 -22.07 -17.29
N MET A 301 14.11 -22.21 -16.21
CA MET A 301 15.08 -23.29 -16.04
C MET A 301 14.39 -24.65 -15.95
N VAL A 302 13.30 -24.75 -15.18
CA VAL A 302 12.50 -25.97 -15.02
C VAL A 302 11.84 -26.36 -16.34
N ILE A 303 11.21 -25.42 -17.04
CA ILE A 303 10.58 -25.65 -18.35
C ILE A 303 11.62 -26.12 -19.37
N ARG A 304 12.80 -25.49 -19.42
CA ARG A 304 13.88 -25.92 -20.32
C ARG A 304 14.38 -27.33 -20.02
N ARG A 305 14.57 -27.67 -18.74
CA ARG A 305 14.96 -29.03 -18.33
C ARG A 305 13.87 -30.05 -18.63
N ALA A 306 12.61 -29.73 -18.32
CA ALA A 306 11.47 -30.58 -18.61
C ALA A 306 11.36 -30.88 -20.12
N LYS A 307 11.46 -29.86 -20.98
CA LYS A 307 11.47 -30.06 -22.44
C LYS A 307 12.61 -31.00 -22.89
N ARG A 308 13.82 -30.85 -22.33
CA ARG A 308 14.97 -31.69 -22.70
C ARG A 308 14.79 -33.15 -22.29
N VAL A 309 14.03 -33.44 -21.24
CA VAL A 309 13.81 -34.82 -20.73
C VAL A 309 12.52 -35.42 -21.30
N VAL A 310 11.41 -34.70 -21.21
CA VAL A 310 10.08 -35.19 -21.56
C VAL A 310 9.93 -35.39 -23.06
N VAL A 311 10.44 -34.46 -23.89
CA VAL A 311 10.30 -34.58 -25.36
C VAL A 311 10.95 -35.85 -25.93
N PRO A 312 12.23 -36.17 -25.64
CA PRO A 312 12.82 -37.41 -26.14
C PRO A 312 12.19 -38.65 -25.51
N LEU A 313 11.80 -38.60 -24.23
CA LEU A 313 11.10 -39.71 -23.58
C LEU A 313 9.76 -39.99 -24.27
N PHE A 314 8.97 -38.96 -24.55
CA PHE A 314 7.72 -39.07 -25.30
C PHE A 314 7.95 -39.61 -26.71
N ALA A 315 9.00 -39.15 -27.40
CA ALA A 315 9.35 -39.65 -28.73
C ALA A 315 9.70 -41.15 -28.70
N VAL A 316 10.50 -41.59 -27.72
CA VAL A 316 10.87 -43.01 -27.56
C VAL A 316 9.66 -43.86 -27.20
N ILE A 317 8.84 -43.43 -26.24
CA ILE A 317 7.61 -44.15 -25.85
C ILE A 317 6.67 -44.25 -27.05
N SER A 318 6.47 -43.15 -27.80
CA SER A 318 5.60 -43.13 -28.98
C SER A 318 6.11 -44.05 -30.08
N LEU A 319 7.43 -44.11 -30.30
CA LEU A 319 8.05 -45.03 -31.25
C LEU A 319 7.85 -46.49 -30.84
N LEU A 320 8.07 -46.82 -29.56
CA LEU A 320 7.84 -48.17 -29.03
C LEU A 320 6.36 -48.58 -29.15
N LEU A 321 5.43 -47.66 -28.90
CA LEU A 321 3.99 -47.88 -29.04
C LEU A 321 3.60 -48.13 -30.51
N MET A 322 4.16 -47.36 -31.45
CA MET A 322 3.97 -47.60 -32.89
C MET A 322 4.51 -48.96 -33.31
N LEU A 323 5.72 -49.34 -32.87
CA LEU A 323 6.31 -50.64 -33.20
C LEU A 323 5.49 -51.80 -32.63
N PHE A 324 4.97 -51.67 -31.41
CA PHE A 324 4.08 -52.66 -30.80
C PHE A 324 2.78 -52.82 -31.59
N LEU A 325 2.13 -51.70 -31.97
CA LEU A 325 0.90 -51.71 -32.76
C LEU A 325 1.09 -52.25 -34.19
N LEU A 326 2.28 -52.15 -34.76
CA LEU A 326 2.61 -52.74 -36.07
C LEU A 326 2.89 -54.25 -36.00
N TRP A 327 3.21 -54.76 -34.81
CA TRP A 327 3.55 -56.16 -34.58
C TRP A 327 2.36 -57.02 -34.15
N VAL A 328 1.32 -56.39 -33.56
CA VAL A 328 0.02 -56.98 -33.23
C VAL A 328 -0.91 -56.91 -34.43
#